data_AF-A0A7C2KBP9-F1
#
_entry.id   AF-A0A7C2KBP9-F1
#
_cell.length_a   1.000
_cell.length_b   1.000
_cell.length_c   1.000
_cell.angle_alpha   90.00
_cell.angle_beta   90.00
_cell.angle_gamma   90.00
#
_symmetry.space_group_name_H-M   'P 1'
#
loop_
_entity.id
_entity.type
_entity.pdbx_description
1 polymer ?
#
loop_
_entity_poly.entity_id
_entity_poly.type
_entity_poly.pdbx_seq_one_letter_code
_entity_poly.pdbx_strand_id
1 'polypeptide(L)'
;MPSLMKEFVLKTGFDPDRCKIDYRKELNPEQLDVVLHGDGPCLVLAGAGSGKTRTITYRVAYLIENGVAPENILLVTFTNKAAREMLSRVEGLLGSFPKGLWGGTFHSIANRILRIYASEVRHTPNFTILDEEDARDLVKLCVKELSVDTTVRRFPSPANIGAMMSFARNAGISLREAVERKHPNFSEWISTLERVQDLYEARKREGDAMDFDDLLILLRELLHTHPDVRDRLANQFQYILVDEYQDTNVIQADIVRQLASAHGNILVV
;
A
#
# COMPACT_ATOMS: atom_id res chain seq x y z
N MET A 1 10.46 -11.44 58.96
CA MET A 1 10.84 -12.23 57.77
C MET A 1 10.34 -11.50 56.54
N PRO A 2 11.21 -10.96 55.67
CA PRO A 2 10.77 -10.28 54.46
C PRO A 2 10.39 -11.32 53.41
N SER A 3 9.20 -11.13 52.81
CA SER A 3 8.66 -11.92 51.70
C SER A 3 9.58 -11.82 50.48
N LEU A 4 10.04 -12.98 49.97
CA LEU A 4 10.73 -13.10 48.69
C LEU A 4 9.70 -12.91 47.57
N MET A 5 9.53 -11.67 47.11
CA MET A 5 8.83 -11.37 45.87
C MET A 5 9.68 -11.94 44.72
N LYS A 6 9.21 -13.01 44.08
CA LYS A 6 9.84 -13.51 42.85
C LYS A 6 9.56 -12.51 41.74
N GLU A 7 10.60 -11.81 41.29
CA GLU A 7 10.58 -11.10 40.02
C GLU A 7 10.35 -12.11 38.89
N PHE A 8 9.17 -12.07 38.29
CA PHE A 8 8.92 -12.76 37.04
C PHE A 8 9.38 -11.85 35.90
N VAL A 9 10.63 -12.03 35.49
CA VAL A 9 11.10 -11.49 34.21
C VAL A 9 10.50 -12.36 33.11
N LEU A 10 9.51 -11.83 32.39
CA LEU A 10 9.11 -12.42 31.11
C LEU A 10 10.34 -12.41 30.21
N LYS A 11 10.89 -13.59 29.90
CA LYS A 11 11.94 -13.73 28.88
C LYS A 11 11.31 -13.38 27.53
N THR A 12 11.36 -12.11 27.15
CA THR A 12 11.04 -11.63 25.80
C THR A 12 12.27 -11.66 24.89
N GLY A 13 13.26 -12.49 25.20
CA GLY A 13 14.47 -12.67 24.41
C GLY A 13 14.37 -13.91 23.53
N PHE A 14 14.85 -13.78 22.29
CA PHE A 14 15.07 -14.84 21.30
C PHE A 14 15.40 -16.20 21.94
N ASP A 15 14.53 -17.19 21.69
CA ASP A 15 14.77 -18.58 22.08
C ASP A 15 15.20 -19.37 20.82
N PRO A 16 16.51 -19.56 20.61
CA PRO A 16 17.01 -20.29 19.44
C PRO A 16 16.48 -21.72 19.34
N ASP A 17 16.01 -22.31 20.44
CA ASP A 17 15.45 -23.67 20.46
C ASP A 17 13.98 -23.72 19.99
N ARG A 18 13.35 -22.57 19.75
CA ARG A 18 11.97 -22.48 19.21
C ARG A 18 11.88 -22.42 17.69
N CYS A 19 12.95 -22.00 17.01
CA CYS A 19 12.94 -21.83 15.56
C CYS A 19 13.39 -23.12 14.85
N LYS A 20 12.68 -23.52 13.79
CA LYS A 20 13.08 -24.63 12.93
C LYS A 20 14.17 -24.22 11.93
N ILE A 21 14.18 -22.94 11.54
CA ILE A 21 15.15 -22.40 10.58
C ILE A 21 16.44 -22.01 11.30
N ASP A 22 17.59 -22.47 10.79
CA ASP A 22 18.91 -22.04 11.26
C ASP A 22 19.32 -20.73 10.58
N TYR A 23 18.76 -19.61 11.06
CA TYR A 23 18.98 -18.27 10.50
C TYR A 23 20.46 -17.90 10.39
N ARG A 24 21.31 -18.37 11.30
CA ARG A 24 22.75 -18.08 11.31
C ARG A 24 23.51 -18.74 10.15
N LYS A 25 23.01 -19.86 9.65
CA LYS A 25 23.58 -20.52 8.46
C LYS A 25 23.06 -19.91 7.16
N GLU A 26 21.85 -19.40 7.18
CA GLU A 26 21.16 -18.91 5.98
C GLU A 26 21.45 -17.45 5.64
N LEU A 27 21.89 -16.65 6.60
CA LEU A 27 22.01 -15.20 6.47
C LEU A 27 23.43 -14.73 6.78
N ASN A 28 23.89 -13.69 6.07
CA ASN A 28 25.11 -12.99 6.47
C ASN A 28 24.87 -12.17 7.77
N PRO A 29 25.92 -11.67 8.44
CA PRO A 29 25.78 -10.97 9.71
C PRO A 29 24.81 -9.77 9.67
N GLU A 30 24.82 -8.98 8.59
CA GLU A 30 23.98 -7.79 8.45
C GLU A 30 22.50 -8.15 8.23
N GLN A 31 22.22 -9.14 7.39
CA GLN A 31 20.87 -9.66 7.17
C GLN A 31 20.32 -10.32 8.43
N LEU A 32 21.16 -11.08 9.14
CA LEU A 32 20.80 -11.72 10.39
C LEU A 32 20.44 -10.68 11.44
N ASP A 33 21.19 -9.59 11.55
CA ASP A 33 20.92 -8.51 12.50
C ASP A 33 19.54 -7.88 12.25
N VAL A 34 19.21 -7.57 10.99
CA VAL A 34 17.87 -7.08 10.61
C VAL A 34 16.78 -8.10 10.96
N VAL A 35 17.02 -9.39 10.68
CA VAL A 35 16.05 -10.46 10.94
C VAL A 35 15.80 -10.66 12.42
N LEU A 36 16.81 -10.54 13.28
CA LEU A 36 16.69 -10.75 14.72
C LEU A 36 16.25 -9.50 15.48
N HIS A 37 16.69 -8.32 15.06
CA HIS A 37 16.59 -7.07 15.83
C HIS A 37 15.83 -5.94 15.13
N GLY A 38 15.17 -6.21 14.00
CA GLY A 38 14.36 -5.22 13.27
C GLY A 38 12.98 -4.92 13.89
N ASP A 39 12.88 -4.82 15.22
CA ASP A 39 11.67 -4.32 15.91
C ASP A 39 11.69 -2.78 15.96
N GLY A 40 10.52 -2.14 16.06
CA GLY A 40 10.38 -0.69 15.92
C GLY A 40 10.64 -0.17 14.49
N PRO A 41 10.83 1.15 14.32
CA PRO A 41 11.14 1.73 13.01
C PRO A 41 12.54 1.32 12.53
N CYS A 42 12.61 0.58 11.43
CA CYS A 42 13.84 0.04 10.86
C CYS A 42 13.94 0.39 9.37
N LEU A 43 15.03 1.06 8.98
CA LEU A 43 15.37 1.36 7.59
C LEU A 43 16.61 0.57 7.20
N VAL A 44 16.49 -0.30 6.20
CA VAL A 44 17.61 -1.09 5.68
C VAL A 44 18.08 -0.46 4.38
N LEU A 45 19.27 0.15 4.41
CA LEU A 45 19.89 0.70 3.21
C LEU A 45 20.77 -0.37 2.56
N ALA A 46 20.34 -0.90 1.41
CA ALA A 46 21.11 -1.91 0.71
C ALA A 46 21.08 -1.76 -0.82
N GLY A 47 22.26 -1.96 -1.43
CA GLY A 47 22.44 -1.88 -2.87
C GLY A 47 21.79 -3.05 -3.62
N ALA A 48 21.77 -2.97 -4.95
CA ALA A 48 21.26 -4.06 -5.78
C ALA A 48 22.02 -5.37 -5.51
N GLY A 49 21.31 -6.50 -5.46
CA GLY A 49 21.91 -7.82 -5.23
C GLY A 49 22.31 -8.13 -3.78
N SER A 50 22.08 -7.23 -2.83
CA SER A 50 22.38 -7.40 -1.39
C SER A 50 21.47 -8.38 -0.64
N GLY A 51 20.41 -8.86 -1.28
CA GLY A 51 19.44 -9.77 -0.66
C GLY A 51 18.37 -9.09 0.18
N LYS A 52 17.93 -7.86 -0.15
CA LYS A 52 16.81 -7.15 0.51
C LYS A 52 15.55 -8.02 0.67
N THR A 53 15.06 -8.56 -0.45
CA THR A 53 13.91 -9.47 -0.45
C THR A 53 14.17 -10.74 0.40
N ARG A 54 15.41 -11.26 0.41
CA ARG A 54 15.78 -12.39 1.30
C ARG A 54 15.61 -11.98 2.77
N THR A 55 16.17 -10.84 3.15
CA THR A 55 16.07 -10.29 4.51
C THR A 55 14.62 -10.12 4.95
N ILE A 56 13.77 -9.48 4.14
CA ILE A 56 12.34 -9.30 4.46
C ILE A 56 11.63 -10.65 4.62
N THR A 57 11.81 -11.59 3.69
CA THR A 57 11.10 -12.88 3.74
C THR A 57 11.53 -13.72 4.94
N TYR A 58 12.82 -13.70 5.30
CA TYR A 58 13.31 -14.33 6.52
C TYR A 58 12.83 -13.63 7.78
N ARG A 59 12.67 -12.30 7.78
CA ARG A 59 12.07 -11.57 8.91
C ARG A 59 10.62 -12.00 9.13
N VAL A 60 9.82 -12.14 8.08
CA VAL A 60 8.44 -12.65 8.19
C VAL A 60 8.42 -14.06 8.78
N ALA A 61 9.26 -14.96 8.26
CA ALA A 61 9.37 -16.33 8.79
C ALA A 61 9.76 -16.32 10.27
N TYR A 62 10.76 -15.51 10.65
CA TYR A 62 11.22 -15.35 12.02
C TYR A 62 10.12 -14.86 12.95
N LEU A 63 9.37 -13.83 12.57
CA LEU A 63 8.26 -13.32 13.38
C LEU A 63 7.21 -14.41 13.65
N ILE A 64 6.88 -15.20 12.63
CA ILE A 64 5.92 -16.31 12.76
C ILE A 64 6.46 -17.43 13.66
N GLU A 65 7.72 -17.83 13.50
CA GLU A 65 8.34 -18.83 14.38
C GLU A 65 8.45 -18.37 15.84
N ASN A 66 8.54 -17.06 16.07
CA ASN A 66 8.53 -16.46 17.40
C ASN A 66 7.11 -16.21 17.96
N GLY A 67 6.06 -16.67 17.27
CA GLY A 67 4.70 -16.69 17.78
C GLY A 67 3.83 -15.49 17.37
N VAL A 68 4.28 -14.64 16.44
CA VAL A 68 3.42 -13.61 15.85
C VAL A 68 2.42 -14.29 14.93
N ALA A 69 1.13 -14.07 15.18
CA ALA A 69 0.06 -14.59 14.33
C ALA A 69 0.18 -14.00 12.90
N PRO A 70 0.10 -14.80 11.82
CA PRO A 70 0.30 -14.30 10.46
C PRO A 70 -0.62 -13.14 10.07
N GLU A 71 -1.87 -13.13 10.54
CA GLU A 71 -2.84 -12.06 10.30
C GLU A 71 -2.44 -10.69 10.86
N ASN A 72 -1.46 -10.67 11.76
CA ASN A 72 -0.89 -9.46 12.36
C ASN A 72 0.35 -8.93 11.60
N ILE A 73 0.72 -9.58 10.49
CA ILE A 73 1.86 -9.18 9.65
C ILE A 73 1.33 -8.67 8.30
N LEU A 74 1.76 -7.48 7.92
CA LEU A 74 1.50 -6.86 6.63
C LEU A 74 2.79 -6.77 5.82
N LEU A 75 2.80 -7.40 4.65
CA LEU A 75 3.92 -7.49 3.71
C LEU A 75 3.55 -6.79 2.39
N VAL A 76 4.20 -5.65 2.10
CA VAL A 76 3.86 -4.79 0.97
C VAL A 76 5.03 -4.67 0.00
N THR A 77 4.73 -4.66 -1.30
CA THR A 77 5.69 -4.39 -2.38
C THR A 77 4.99 -3.67 -3.54
N PHE A 78 5.69 -3.41 -4.64
CA PHE A 78 5.17 -2.62 -5.77
C PHE A 78 4.55 -3.45 -6.89
N THR A 79 4.99 -4.70 -7.07
CA THR A 79 4.50 -5.52 -8.20
C THR A 79 3.83 -6.80 -7.74
N ASN A 80 2.79 -7.21 -8.47
CA ASN A 80 2.11 -8.49 -8.24
C ASN A 80 3.06 -9.69 -8.39
N LYS A 81 4.12 -9.55 -9.19
CA LYS A 81 5.16 -10.58 -9.34
C LYS A 81 6.01 -10.67 -8.06
N ALA A 82 6.53 -9.54 -7.57
CA ALA A 82 7.32 -9.49 -6.34
C ALA A 82 6.51 -10.00 -5.15
N ALA A 83 5.23 -9.60 -5.03
CA ALA A 83 4.36 -10.05 -3.95
C ALA A 83 4.21 -11.58 -3.94
N ARG A 84 3.96 -12.19 -5.12
CA ARG A 84 3.86 -13.64 -5.26
C ARG A 84 5.18 -14.35 -4.97
N GLU A 85 6.30 -13.82 -5.46
CA GLU A 85 7.63 -14.37 -5.15
C GLU A 85 7.93 -14.33 -3.66
N MET A 86 7.69 -13.19 -3.00
CA MET A 86 7.93 -13.03 -1.56
C MET A 86 7.07 -13.98 -0.74
N LEU A 87 5.78 -14.09 -1.06
CA LEU A 87 4.86 -15.02 -0.41
C LEU A 87 5.27 -16.49 -0.62
N SER A 88 5.68 -16.85 -1.83
CA SER A 88 6.19 -18.20 -2.15
C SER A 88 7.47 -18.52 -1.38
N ARG A 89 8.37 -17.53 -1.21
CA ARG A 89 9.58 -17.70 -0.39
C ARG A 89 9.24 -17.91 1.08
N VAL A 90 8.32 -17.13 1.65
CA VAL A 90 7.85 -17.30 3.04
C VAL A 90 7.24 -18.69 3.22
N GLU A 91 6.39 -19.14 2.29
CA GLU A 91 5.83 -20.49 2.31
C GLU A 91 6.92 -21.58 2.25
N GLY A 92 7.91 -21.41 1.38
CA GLY A 92 9.05 -22.34 1.26
C GLY A 92 9.88 -22.43 2.55
N LEU A 93 10.07 -21.30 3.23
CA LEU A 93 10.79 -21.25 4.52
C LEU A 93 10.00 -21.95 5.64
N LEU A 94 8.70 -21.73 5.71
CA LEU A 94 7.83 -22.28 6.75
C LEU A 94 7.31 -23.70 6.46
N GLY A 95 7.51 -24.19 5.23
CA GLY A 95 7.01 -25.48 4.74
C GLY A 95 5.51 -25.51 4.42
N SER A 96 4.79 -24.42 4.67
CA SER A 96 3.38 -24.25 4.31
C SER A 96 3.00 -22.77 4.29
N PHE A 97 2.00 -22.40 3.48
CA PHE A 97 1.54 -21.01 3.44
C PHE A 97 0.97 -20.56 4.79
N PRO A 98 1.46 -19.45 5.38
CA PRO A 98 0.95 -18.95 6.65
C PRO A 98 -0.44 -18.31 6.47
N LYS A 99 -1.48 -19.09 6.79
CA LYS A 99 -2.88 -18.65 6.69
C LYS A 99 -3.09 -17.36 7.50
N GLY A 100 -3.69 -16.35 6.86
CA GLY A 100 -3.96 -15.05 7.48
C GLY A 100 -2.97 -13.96 7.08
N LEU A 101 -1.75 -14.31 6.63
CA LEU A 101 -0.74 -13.33 6.22
C LEU A 101 -1.29 -12.36 5.17
N TRP A 102 -1.13 -11.05 5.42
CA TRP A 102 -1.48 -10.02 4.46
C TRP A 102 -0.25 -9.73 3.59
N GLY A 103 -0.24 -10.22 2.36
CA GLY A 103 0.83 -9.94 1.39
C GLY A 103 0.28 -9.47 0.06
N GLY A 104 0.85 -8.41 -0.51
CA GLY A 104 0.37 -7.87 -1.78
C GLY A 104 1.05 -6.58 -2.20
N THR A 105 0.51 -5.97 -3.27
CA THR A 105 0.84 -4.59 -3.61
C THR A 105 0.05 -3.60 -2.76
N PHE A 106 0.47 -2.34 -2.72
CA PHE A 106 -0.34 -1.25 -2.11
C PHE A 106 -1.79 -1.27 -2.60
N HIS A 107 -2.01 -1.42 -3.91
CA HIS A 107 -3.35 -1.48 -4.50
C HIS A 107 -4.11 -2.75 -4.11
N SER A 108 -3.45 -3.91 -4.05
CA SER A 108 -4.08 -5.16 -3.62
C SER A 108 -4.53 -5.09 -2.16
N ILE A 109 -3.70 -4.50 -1.29
CA ILE A 109 -4.02 -4.30 0.13
C ILE A 109 -5.16 -3.27 0.27
N ALA A 110 -5.09 -2.16 -0.46
CA ALA A 110 -6.13 -1.15 -0.45
C ALA A 110 -7.48 -1.69 -0.93
N ASN A 111 -7.51 -2.40 -2.05
CA ASN A 111 -8.70 -3.09 -2.53
C ASN A 111 -9.27 -4.05 -1.47
N ARG A 112 -8.43 -4.87 -0.82
CA ARG A 112 -8.88 -5.80 0.22
C ARG A 112 -9.51 -5.05 1.41
N ILE A 113 -8.88 -3.98 1.89
CA ILE A 113 -9.40 -3.18 3.00
C ILE A 113 -10.70 -2.46 2.60
N LEU A 114 -10.72 -1.80 1.43
CA LEU A 114 -11.89 -1.06 0.95
C LEU A 114 -13.09 -1.98 0.71
N ARG A 115 -12.90 -3.25 0.31
CA ARG A 115 -14.02 -4.20 0.22
C ARG A 115 -14.61 -4.56 1.59
N ILE A 116 -13.79 -4.60 2.64
CA ILE A 116 -14.24 -4.85 4.01
C ILE A 116 -15.01 -3.63 4.55
N TYR A 117 -14.57 -2.41 4.23
CA TYR A 117 -15.11 -1.15 4.73
C TYR A 117 -15.83 -0.32 3.66
N ALA A 118 -16.44 -0.99 2.67
CA ALA A 118 -16.97 -0.31 1.49
C ALA A 118 -18.07 0.71 1.84
N SER A 119 -18.89 0.40 2.86
CA SER A 119 -19.94 1.29 3.37
C SER A 119 -19.39 2.64 3.82
N GLU A 120 -18.23 2.66 4.47
CA GLU A 120 -17.60 3.86 5.03
C GLU A 120 -17.09 4.81 3.93
N VAL A 121 -16.82 4.28 2.74
CA VAL A 121 -16.38 5.04 1.56
C VAL A 121 -17.49 5.25 0.54
N ARG A 122 -18.76 4.95 0.89
CA ARG A 122 -19.94 5.09 0.01
C ARG A 122 -19.88 4.22 -1.26
N HIS A 123 -19.31 3.02 -1.15
CA HIS A 123 -19.26 2.02 -2.21
C HIS A 123 -19.84 0.69 -1.75
N THR A 124 -20.11 -0.22 -2.68
CA THR A 124 -20.45 -1.60 -2.30
C THR A 124 -19.20 -2.49 -2.26
N PRO A 125 -19.18 -3.59 -1.48
CA PRO A 125 -18.04 -4.51 -1.47
C PRO A 125 -17.69 -5.14 -2.83
N ASN A 126 -18.59 -5.02 -3.83
CA ASN A 126 -18.45 -5.55 -5.17
C ASN A 126 -18.10 -4.48 -6.22
N PHE A 127 -17.59 -3.32 -5.80
CA PHE A 127 -17.17 -2.27 -6.72
C PHE A 127 -16.21 -2.80 -7.79
N THR A 128 -16.35 -2.23 -8.99
CA THR A 128 -15.52 -2.57 -10.16
C THR A 128 -14.21 -1.78 -10.11
N ILE A 129 -13.10 -2.42 -10.47
CA ILE A 129 -11.81 -1.73 -10.59
C ILE A 129 -11.56 -1.47 -12.07
N LEU A 130 -11.42 -0.20 -12.44
CA LEU A 130 -11.06 0.21 -13.78
C LEU A 130 -9.56 0.09 -13.94
N ASP A 131 -9.11 -0.67 -14.94
CA ASP A 131 -7.71 -0.64 -15.34
C ASP A 131 -7.39 0.64 -16.15
N GLU A 132 -6.15 0.78 -16.61
CA GLU A 132 -5.73 1.96 -17.36
C GLU A 132 -6.49 2.13 -18.68
N GLU A 133 -6.88 1.03 -19.33
CA GLU A 133 -7.61 1.06 -20.59
C GLU A 133 -9.07 1.46 -20.36
N ASP A 134 -9.72 0.83 -19.38
CA ASP A 134 -11.09 1.13 -18.99
C ASP A 134 -11.23 2.58 -18.49
N ALA A 135 -10.29 3.04 -17.67
CA ALA A 135 -10.26 4.42 -17.18
C ALA A 135 -10.12 5.42 -18.34
N ARG A 136 -9.22 5.15 -19.28
CA ARG A 136 -9.02 5.99 -20.48
C ARG A 136 -10.29 6.02 -21.35
N ASP A 137 -10.95 4.88 -21.51
CA ASP A 137 -12.17 4.77 -22.30
C ASP A 137 -13.34 5.53 -21.64
N LEU A 138 -13.43 5.48 -20.31
CA LEU A 138 -14.39 6.28 -19.55
C LEU A 138 -14.12 7.79 -19.69
N VAL A 139 -12.86 8.22 -19.65
CA VAL A 139 -12.49 9.63 -19.94
C VAL A 139 -12.94 10.03 -21.34
N LYS A 140 -12.70 9.17 -22.34
CA LYS A 140 -13.11 9.41 -23.73
C LYS A 140 -14.64 9.57 -23.85
N LEU A 141 -15.42 8.76 -23.13
CA LEU A 141 -16.86 8.89 -23.07
C LEU A 141 -17.29 10.23 -22.46
N CYS A 142 -16.66 10.65 -21.37
CA CYS A 142 -16.95 11.95 -20.72
C CYS A 142 -16.67 13.14 -21.65
N VAL A 143 -15.55 13.11 -22.39
CA VAL A 143 -15.22 14.14 -23.39
C VAL A 143 -16.28 14.22 -24.48
N LYS A 144 -16.74 13.06 -24.97
CA LYS A 144 -17.78 12.99 -26.01
C LYS A 144 -19.13 13.51 -25.51
N GLU A 145 -19.52 13.16 -24.29
CA GLU A 145 -20.79 13.58 -23.68
C GLU A 145 -20.85 15.09 -23.46
N LEU A 146 -19.75 15.70 -23.04
CA LEU A 146 -19.64 17.15 -22.90
C LEU A 146 -19.61 17.89 -24.25
N SER A 147 -19.70 17.16 -25.38
CA SER A 147 -19.69 17.72 -26.74
C SER A 147 -18.49 18.63 -26.99
N VAL A 148 -17.33 18.27 -26.43
CA VAL A 148 -16.10 19.04 -26.60
C VAL A 148 -15.63 18.90 -28.05
N ASP A 149 -15.44 20.03 -28.72
CA ASP A 149 -14.86 20.04 -30.07
C ASP A 149 -13.36 19.77 -30.00
N THR A 150 -13.00 18.52 -30.29
CA THR A 150 -11.60 18.06 -30.30
C THR A 150 -10.90 18.29 -31.64
N THR A 151 -11.62 18.81 -32.65
CA THR A 151 -11.13 18.95 -34.04
C THR A 151 -10.66 20.35 -34.37
N VAL A 152 -11.24 21.36 -33.74
CA VAL A 152 -10.98 22.78 -34.06
C VAL A 152 -9.67 23.29 -33.45
N ARG A 153 -9.10 22.61 -32.45
CA ARG A 153 -7.83 22.95 -31.77
C ARG A 153 -7.16 21.72 -31.16
N ARG A 154 -5.88 21.83 -30.77
CA ARG A 154 -5.09 20.76 -30.08
C ARG A 154 -5.65 20.45 -28.67
N PHE A 155 -6.82 19.84 -28.59
CA PHE A 155 -7.36 19.33 -27.33
C PHE A 155 -6.55 18.10 -26.87
N PRO A 156 -6.28 17.91 -25.56
CA PRO A 156 -5.54 16.76 -25.07
C PRO A 156 -6.27 15.43 -25.33
N SER A 157 -5.49 14.37 -25.58
CA SER A 157 -6.03 13.02 -25.71
C SER A 157 -6.60 12.52 -24.36
N PRO A 158 -7.54 11.56 -24.36
CA PRO A 158 -8.07 10.98 -23.11
C PRO A 158 -6.98 10.45 -22.18
N ALA A 159 -5.91 9.85 -22.72
CA ALA A 159 -4.76 9.40 -21.93
C ALA A 159 -4.04 10.57 -21.24
N ASN A 160 -3.82 11.69 -21.95
CA ASN A 160 -3.22 12.88 -21.34
C ASN A 160 -4.12 13.49 -20.27
N ILE A 161 -5.43 13.53 -20.49
CA ILE A 161 -6.40 14.02 -19.49
C ILE A 161 -6.34 13.14 -18.24
N GLY A 162 -6.39 11.81 -18.41
CA GLY A 162 -6.23 10.85 -17.32
C GLY A 162 -4.93 11.06 -16.54
N ALA A 163 -3.81 11.24 -17.24
CA ALA A 163 -2.52 11.50 -16.61
C ALA A 163 -2.49 12.83 -15.82
N MET A 164 -3.13 13.88 -16.33
CA MET A 164 -3.26 15.17 -15.62
C MET A 164 -4.09 15.04 -14.34
N MET A 165 -5.22 14.33 -14.41
CA MET A 165 -6.06 14.04 -13.24
C MET A 165 -5.32 13.20 -12.21
N SER A 166 -4.65 12.13 -12.64
CA SER A 166 -3.86 11.26 -11.76
C SER A 166 -2.73 12.04 -11.08
N PHE A 167 -1.99 12.86 -11.82
CA PHE A 167 -0.94 13.70 -11.24
C PHE A 167 -1.50 14.68 -10.20
N ALA A 168 -2.61 15.37 -10.52
CA ALA A 168 -3.24 16.31 -9.60
C ALA A 168 -3.62 15.61 -8.28
N ARG A 169 -4.28 14.45 -8.37
CA ARG A 169 -4.70 13.66 -7.21
C ARG A 169 -3.50 13.15 -6.39
N ASN A 170 -2.50 12.55 -7.03
CA ASN A 170 -1.33 12.01 -6.34
C ASN A 170 -0.45 13.09 -5.69
N ALA A 171 -0.43 14.30 -6.25
CA ALA A 171 0.28 15.44 -5.69
C ALA A 171 -0.54 16.26 -4.68
N GLY A 172 -1.84 15.96 -4.51
CA GLY A 172 -2.73 16.71 -3.62
C GLY A 172 -2.97 18.16 -4.05
N ILE A 173 -2.92 18.42 -5.36
CA ILE A 173 -3.12 19.76 -5.95
C ILE A 173 -4.36 19.77 -6.85
N SER A 174 -4.83 20.97 -7.19
CA SER A 174 -5.95 21.13 -8.13
C SER A 174 -5.54 20.73 -9.56
N LEU A 175 -6.52 20.31 -10.38
CA LEU A 175 -6.28 20.02 -11.80
C LEU A 175 -5.74 21.25 -12.54
N ARG A 176 -6.24 22.44 -12.23
CA ARG A 176 -5.70 23.72 -12.73
C ARG A 176 -4.20 23.84 -12.49
N GLU A 177 -3.77 23.68 -11.25
CA GLU A 177 -2.37 23.80 -10.87
C GLU A 177 -1.51 22.72 -11.53
N ALA A 178 -2.02 21.49 -11.64
CA ALA A 178 -1.37 20.41 -12.37
C ALA A 178 -1.14 20.76 -13.85
N VAL A 179 -2.16 21.29 -14.53
CA VAL A 179 -2.08 21.72 -15.93
C VAL A 179 -1.08 22.87 -16.08
N GLU A 180 -1.18 23.91 -15.26
CA GLU A 180 -0.30 25.07 -15.34
C GLU A 180 1.19 24.70 -15.13
N ARG A 181 1.47 23.74 -14.25
CA ARG A 181 2.85 23.28 -13.96
C ARG A 181 3.44 22.35 -15.02
N LYS A 182 2.66 21.37 -15.51
CA LYS A 182 3.18 20.27 -16.35
C LYS A 182 2.78 20.37 -17.82
N HIS A 183 1.66 21.01 -18.10
CA HIS A 183 1.09 21.11 -19.44
C HIS A 183 0.53 22.52 -19.74
N PRO A 184 1.35 23.58 -19.62
CA PRO A 184 0.89 24.95 -19.80
C PRO A 184 0.28 25.22 -21.18
N ASN A 185 0.60 24.39 -22.18
CA ASN A 185 0.01 24.40 -23.51
C ASN A 185 -1.49 24.05 -23.53
N PHE A 186 -2.06 23.51 -22.45
CA PHE A 186 -3.50 23.24 -22.33
C PHE A 186 -4.23 24.21 -21.39
N SER A 187 -3.60 25.34 -21.01
CA SER A 187 -4.18 26.30 -20.07
C SER A 187 -5.53 26.87 -20.53
N GLU A 188 -5.73 27.04 -21.83
CA GLU A 188 -7.02 27.50 -22.39
C GLU A 188 -8.17 26.51 -22.15
N TRP A 189 -7.87 25.23 -21.88
CA TRP A 189 -8.83 24.15 -21.72
C TRP A 189 -9.14 23.82 -20.26
N ILE A 190 -8.53 24.48 -19.28
CA ILE A 190 -8.64 24.11 -17.86
C ILE A 190 -10.10 23.99 -17.41
N SER A 191 -10.96 24.94 -17.75
CA SER A 191 -12.39 24.88 -17.37
C SER A 191 -13.12 23.69 -17.99
N THR A 192 -12.77 23.30 -19.22
CA THR A 192 -13.30 22.11 -19.87
C THR A 192 -12.76 20.84 -19.22
N LEU A 193 -11.48 20.81 -18.86
CA LEU A 193 -10.84 19.68 -18.19
C LEU A 193 -11.41 19.45 -16.79
N GLU A 194 -11.67 20.51 -16.03
CA GLU A 194 -12.37 20.46 -14.72
C GLU A 194 -13.77 19.84 -14.89
N ARG A 195 -14.53 20.24 -15.92
CA ARG A 195 -15.83 19.61 -16.22
C ARG A 195 -15.73 18.13 -16.61
N VAL A 196 -14.68 17.75 -17.35
CA VAL A 196 -14.42 16.34 -17.71
C VAL A 196 -14.10 15.54 -16.44
N GLN A 197 -13.30 16.10 -15.53
CA GLN A 197 -12.98 15.48 -14.24
C GLN A 197 -14.24 15.27 -13.39
N ASP A 198 -15.08 16.30 -13.24
CA ASP A 198 -16.31 16.20 -12.47
C ASP A 198 -17.24 15.11 -13.02
N LEU A 199 -17.40 15.06 -14.34
CA LEU A 199 -18.20 14.03 -15.00
C LEU A 199 -17.57 12.64 -14.84
N TYR A 200 -16.25 12.51 -14.99
CA TYR A 200 -15.54 11.26 -14.79
C TYR A 200 -15.76 10.68 -13.39
N GLU A 201 -15.61 11.51 -12.35
CA GLU A 201 -15.85 11.11 -10.97
C GLU A 201 -17.32 10.79 -10.70
N ALA A 202 -18.26 11.51 -11.33
CA ALA A 202 -19.69 11.18 -11.25
C ALA A 202 -20.01 9.82 -11.89
N ARG A 203 -19.46 9.55 -13.09
CA ARG A 203 -19.65 8.27 -13.79
C ARG A 203 -19.06 7.09 -13.03
N LYS A 204 -17.88 7.25 -12.43
CA LYS A 204 -17.29 6.22 -11.54
C LYS A 204 -18.23 5.90 -10.38
N ARG A 205 -18.77 6.94 -9.71
CA ARG A 205 -19.72 6.77 -8.61
C ARG A 205 -21.05 6.12 -9.03
N GLU A 206 -21.62 6.53 -10.17
CA GLU A 206 -22.84 5.93 -10.73
C GLU A 206 -22.65 4.43 -11.04
N GLY A 207 -21.46 4.05 -11.51
CA GLY A 207 -21.10 2.68 -11.85
C GLY A 207 -20.58 1.83 -10.69
N ASP A 208 -20.54 2.37 -9.46
CA ASP A 208 -19.84 1.76 -8.32
C ASP A 208 -18.45 1.25 -8.70
N ALA A 209 -17.66 2.14 -9.30
CA ALA A 209 -16.34 1.84 -9.84
C ALA A 209 -15.25 2.71 -9.21
N MET A 210 -14.05 2.16 -9.13
CA MET A 210 -12.83 2.81 -8.66
C MET A 210 -11.71 2.60 -9.70
N ASP A 211 -10.91 3.62 -9.96
CA ASP A 211 -9.63 3.46 -10.65
C ASP A 211 -8.50 3.12 -9.65
N PHE A 212 -7.27 2.93 -10.14
CA PHE A 212 -6.13 2.62 -9.27
C PHE A 212 -5.78 3.76 -8.29
N ASP A 213 -5.94 5.02 -8.67
CA ASP A 213 -5.67 6.14 -7.77
C ASP A 213 -6.70 6.18 -6.63
N ASP A 214 -7.98 5.93 -6.95
CA ASP A 214 -9.07 5.90 -5.98
C ASP A 214 -8.79 4.91 -4.85
N LEU A 215 -8.24 3.73 -5.16
CA LEU A 215 -7.91 2.72 -4.15
C LEU A 215 -7.00 3.29 -3.06
N LEU A 216 -5.97 4.06 -3.43
CA LEU A 216 -5.04 4.61 -2.46
C LEU A 216 -5.60 5.86 -1.78
N ILE A 217 -6.29 6.72 -2.52
CA ILE A 217 -6.85 7.98 -2.00
C ILE A 217 -7.97 7.69 -1.02
N LEU A 218 -8.90 6.80 -1.38
CA LEU A 218 -10.03 6.43 -0.51
C LEU A 218 -9.56 5.64 0.71
N LEU A 219 -8.57 4.75 0.59
CA LEU A 219 -7.99 4.11 1.77
C LEU A 219 -7.36 5.14 2.70
N ARG A 220 -6.59 6.08 2.15
CA ARG A 220 -6.00 7.17 2.94
C ARG A 220 -7.08 8.00 3.62
N GLU A 221 -8.12 8.42 2.90
CA GLU A 221 -9.25 9.17 3.45
C GLU A 221 -9.94 8.39 4.57
N LEU A 222 -10.23 7.10 4.36
CA LEU A 222 -10.84 6.20 5.35
C LEU A 222 -10.02 6.19 6.65
N LEU A 223 -8.70 6.03 6.56
CA LEU A 223 -7.82 6.00 7.74
C LEU A 223 -7.76 7.34 8.50
N HIS A 224 -7.98 8.48 7.84
CA HIS A 224 -8.03 9.80 8.47
C HIS A 224 -9.40 10.15 9.04
N THR A 225 -10.47 9.74 8.37
CA THR A 225 -11.84 10.15 8.68
C THR A 225 -12.58 9.18 9.59
N HIS A 226 -12.14 7.92 9.67
CA HIS A 226 -12.75 6.87 10.51
C HIS A 226 -11.69 6.30 11.48
N PRO A 227 -11.45 6.97 12.62
CA PRO A 227 -10.44 6.55 13.60
C PRO A 227 -10.67 5.13 14.14
N ASP A 228 -11.91 4.68 14.27
CA ASP A 228 -12.25 3.33 14.70
C ASP A 228 -11.77 2.24 13.73
N VAL A 229 -11.89 2.51 12.42
CA VAL A 229 -11.36 1.63 11.36
C VAL A 229 -9.84 1.64 11.39
N ARG A 230 -9.23 2.84 11.46
CA ARG A 230 -7.77 2.98 11.57
C ARG A 230 -7.24 2.22 12.78
N ASP A 231 -7.82 2.42 13.96
CA ASP A 231 -7.34 1.83 15.20
C ASP A 231 -7.51 0.31 15.17
N ARG A 232 -8.58 -0.22 14.58
CA ARG A 232 -8.73 -1.67 14.38
C ARG A 232 -7.63 -2.25 13.51
N LEU A 233 -7.38 -1.63 12.35
CA LEU A 233 -6.33 -2.07 11.43
C LEU A 233 -4.92 -1.91 12.03
N ALA A 234 -4.67 -0.80 12.72
CA ALA A 234 -3.39 -0.53 13.36
C ALA A 234 -3.10 -1.48 14.52
N ASN A 235 -4.12 -1.84 15.31
CA ASN A 235 -3.97 -2.85 16.36
C ASN A 235 -3.75 -4.26 15.77
N GLN A 236 -4.39 -4.58 14.64
CA GLN A 236 -4.19 -5.84 13.94
C GLN A 236 -2.75 -5.95 13.41
N PHE A 237 -2.28 -4.98 12.62
CA PHE A 237 -0.97 -5.03 11.98
C PHE A 237 0.15 -4.68 12.98
N GLN A 238 0.57 -5.67 13.76
CA GLN A 238 1.69 -5.57 14.68
C GLN A 238 3.03 -5.32 13.99
N TYR A 239 3.20 -5.84 12.77
CA TYR A 239 4.41 -5.69 11.97
C TYR A 239 4.07 -5.33 10.53
N ILE A 240 4.67 -4.25 10.03
CA ILE A 240 4.53 -3.81 8.64
C ILE A 240 5.91 -3.84 7.96
N LEU A 241 6.03 -4.64 6.91
CA LEU A 241 7.24 -4.79 6.12
C LEU A 241 6.98 -4.29 4.70
N VAL A 242 7.81 -3.36 4.22
CA VAL A 242 7.67 -2.76 2.89
C VAL A 242 8.95 -2.97 2.08
N ASP A 243 8.83 -3.66 0.94
CA ASP A 243 9.90 -3.81 -0.05
C ASP A 243 9.85 -2.67 -1.08
N GLU A 244 11.00 -2.34 -1.67
CA GLU A 244 11.19 -1.27 -2.66
C GLU A 244 10.67 0.11 -2.16
N TYR A 245 10.99 0.47 -0.91
CA TYR A 245 10.42 1.66 -0.28
C TYR A 245 10.80 2.97 -0.99
N GLN A 246 11.91 2.97 -1.76
CA GLN A 246 12.30 4.13 -2.58
C GLN A 246 11.27 4.52 -3.65
N ASP A 247 10.39 3.59 -4.04
CA ASP A 247 9.35 3.83 -5.05
C ASP A 247 8.06 4.38 -4.43
N THR A 248 8.01 4.57 -3.10
CA THR A 248 6.80 5.05 -2.40
C THR A 248 6.53 6.53 -2.63
N ASN A 249 5.25 6.85 -2.88
CA ASN A 249 4.77 8.23 -2.90
C ASN A 249 4.23 8.67 -1.53
N VAL A 250 3.88 9.96 -1.41
CA VAL A 250 3.41 10.57 -0.16
C VAL A 250 2.14 9.89 0.38
N ILE A 251 1.23 9.46 -0.51
CA ILE A 251 -0.02 8.80 -0.14
C ILE A 251 0.28 7.42 0.46
N GLN A 252 1.10 6.63 -0.22
CA GLN A 252 1.51 5.29 0.24
C GLN A 252 2.26 5.36 1.58
N ALA A 253 3.19 6.31 1.73
CA ALA A 253 3.90 6.53 2.98
C ALA A 253 2.96 6.95 4.13
N ASP A 254 1.95 7.80 3.86
CA ASP A 254 0.93 8.17 4.84
C ASP A 254 0.06 6.98 5.25
N ILE A 255 -0.36 6.14 4.30
CA ILE A 255 -1.09 4.89 4.60
C ILE A 255 -0.28 4.01 5.54
N VAL A 256 1.00 3.74 5.23
CA VAL A 256 1.88 2.92 6.09
C VAL A 256 1.99 3.52 7.49
N ARG A 257 2.19 4.85 7.58
CA ARG A 257 2.26 5.54 8.87
C ARG A 257 0.97 5.44 9.68
N GLN A 258 -0.20 5.56 9.05
CA GLN A 258 -1.49 5.40 9.74
C GLN A 258 -1.69 3.96 10.23
N LEU A 259 -1.38 2.96 9.41
CA LEU A 259 -1.49 1.55 9.76
C LEU A 259 -0.49 1.14 10.86
N ALA A 260 0.66 1.80 10.95
CA ALA A 260 1.65 1.51 11.98
C ALA A 260 1.41 2.23 13.31
N SER A 261 0.37 3.07 13.42
CA SER A 261 0.22 4.04 14.51
C SER A 261 0.09 3.44 15.91
N ALA A 262 -0.30 2.16 16.03
CA ALA A 262 -0.42 1.48 17.32
C ALA A 262 0.91 0.87 17.83
N HIS A 263 1.66 0.20 16.96
CA HIS A 263 2.84 -0.60 17.34
C HIS A 263 4.17 0.00 16.92
N GLY A 264 4.21 0.79 15.84
CA GLY A 264 5.44 1.41 15.34
C GLY A 264 6.48 0.44 14.75
N ASN A 265 6.19 -0.86 14.64
CA ASN A 265 7.10 -1.82 14.02
C ASN A 265 6.97 -1.77 12.49
N ILE A 266 7.76 -0.89 11.88
CA ILE A 266 7.84 -0.72 10.44
C ILE A 266 9.26 -1.06 10.00
N LEU A 267 9.39 -2.03 9.12
CA LEU A 267 10.66 -2.35 8.46
C LEU A 267 10.55 -2.04 6.97
N VAL A 268 11.42 -1.18 6.48
CA VAL A 268 11.45 -0.80 5.06
C VAL A 268 12.83 -1.04 4.47
N VAL A 269 12.89 -1.49 3.21
CA VAL A 269 14.13 -1.78 2.47
C VAL A 269 14.16 -1.16 1.08
#